data_AF-A0A151BGE6-F1
#
_entry.id   AF-A0A151BGE6-F1
#
_cell.length_a   1.000
_cell.length_b   1.000
_cell.length_c   1.000
_cell.angle_alpha   90.00
_cell.angle_beta   90.00
_cell.angle_gamma   90.00
#
_symmetry.space_group_name_H-M   'P 1'
#
loop_
_entity.id
_entity.type
_entity.pdbx_description
1 polymer ?
#
loop_
_entity_poly.entity_id
_entity_poly.type
_entity_poly.pdbx_seq_one_letter_code
_entity_poly.pdbx_strand_id
1 'polypeptide(L)'
;MNKGVREERELVKILDRLGFAVLRAPASGSRTRLDRPDLLAGRKGFIVALEVKTTSRETLYLGEESVAQLLRFSRRFGAKPFLAVKFKRRRKGWLLVEAEGLKRTGKGFKLTLREALRRGLTPEALVTGKLENMFA
;
A
#
# COMPACT_ATOMS: atom_id res chain seq x y z
N MET A 1 8.33 21.05 0.61
CA MET A 1 8.89 19.98 1.46
C MET A 1 7.95 18.76 1.47
N ASN A 2 8.09 17.86 0.49
CA ASN A 2 7.22 16.69 0.33
C ASN A 2 7.82 15.46 1.03
N LYS A 3 7.53 15.27 2.33
CA LYS A 3 8.10 14.17 3.16
C LYS A 3 7.64 12.74 2.79
N GLY A 4 6.98 12.54 1.63
CA GLY A 4 6.59 11.22 1.12
C GLY A 4 6.90 10.99 -0.37
N VAL A 5 7.17 12.03 -1.15
CA VAL A 5 7.33 11.91 -2.62
C VAL A 5 8.59 11.12 -2.99
N ARG A 6 9.64 11.16 -2.18
CA ARG A 6 10.85 10.36 -2.43
C ARG A 6 10.56 8.88 -2.26
N GLU A 7 9.86 8.51 -1.19
CA GLU A 7 9.51 7.14 -0.86
C GLU A 7 8.46 6.57 -1.83
N GLU A 8 7.47 7.35 -2.24
CA GLU A 8 6.57 6.96 -3.33
C GLU A 8 7.33 6.69 -4.63
N ARG A 9 8.24 7.60 -5.03
CA ARG A 9 9.07 7.41 -6.24
C ARG A 9 9.96 6.17 -6.14
N GLU A 10 10.48 5.86 -4.95
CA GLU A 10 11.25 4.65 -4.72
C GLU A 10 10.38 3.40 -4.96
N LEU A 11 9.17 3.36 -4.40
CA LEU A 11 8.25 2.25 -4.58
C LEU A 11 7.79 2.10 -6.04
N VAL A 12 7.50 3.22 -6.72
CA VAL A 12 7.20 3.24 -8.17
C VAL A 12 8.33 2.57 -8.96
N LYS A 13 9.59 2.93 -8.71
CA LYS A 13 10.75 2.31 -9.38
C LYS A 13 10.93 0.83 -9.06
N ILE A 14 10.48 0.36 -7.90
CA ILE A 14 10.51 -1.06 -7.56
C ILE A 14 9.45 -1.80 -8.36
N LEU A 15 8.20 -1.32 -8.34
CA LEU A 15 7.08 -1.93 -9.06
C LEU A 15 7.31 -1.94 -10.59
N ASP A 16 7.82 -0.84 -11.13
CA ASP A 16 8.18 -0.72 -12.56
C ASP A 16 9.22 -1.78 -12.98
N ARG A 17 10.28 -1.96 -12.18
CA ARG A 17 11.29 -3.02 -12.40
C ARG A 17 10.71 -4.44 -12.30
N LEU A 18 9.60 -4.61 -11.58
CA LEU A 18 8.88 -5.88 -11.50
C LEU A 18 7.87 -6.07 -12.66
N GLY A 19 7.80 -5.11 -13.57
CA GLY A 19 6.95 -5.14 -14.76
C GLY A 19 5.53 -4.64 -14.54
N PHE A 20 5.27 -3.90 -13.46
CA PHE A 20 3.99 -3.21 -13.29
C PHE A 20 3.99 -1.87 -14.03
N ALA A 21 2.88 -1.56 -14.71
CA ALA A 21 2.58 -0.18 -15.08
C ALA A 21 2.03 0.56 -13.85
N VAL A 22 2.58 1.73 -13.53
CA VAL A 22 2.26 2.44 -12.27
C VAL A 22 1.77 3.87 -12.52
N LEU A 23 0.65 4.23 -11.88
CA LEU A 23 0.11 5.58 -11.83
C LEU A 23 0.17 6.10 -10.39
N ARG A 24 0.50 7.39 -10.25
CA ARG A 24 0.42 8.13 -8.98
C ARG A 24 -0.84 8.98 -8.98
N ALA A 25 -1.65 8.90 -7.93
CA ALA A 25 -2.83 9.75 -7.86
C ALA A 25 -2.44 11.21 -7.60
N PRO A 26 -3.04 12.18 -8.31
CA PRO A 26 -2.86 13.58 -7.98
C PRO A 26 -3.63 13.90 -6.69
N ALA A 27 -2.96 14.57 -5.75
CA ALA A 27 -3.53 15.08 -4.51
C ALA A 27 -4.37 14.04 -3.72
N SER A 28 -3.75 12.92 -3.33
CA SER A 28 -4.34 11.79 -2.56
C SER A 28 -4.74 12.14 -1.10
N GLY A 29 -5.20 13.36 -0.84
CA GLY A 29 -5.63 13.83 0.48
C GLY A 29 -7.10 14.24 0.55
N SER A 30 -7.55 14.61 1.75
CA SER A 30 -8.94 14.99 2.10
C SER A 30 -9.54 16.19 1.35
N ARG A 31 -8.84 16.76 0.36
CA ARG A 31 -9.30 17.91 -0.44
C ARG A 31 -10.10 17.51 -1.67
N THR A 32 -10.25 16.21 -1.92
CA THR A 32 -11.09 15.68 -3.00
C THR A 32 -12.19 14.78 -2.42
N ARG A 33 -13.36 14.79 -3.06
CA ARG A 33 -14.47 13.86 -2.76
C ARG A 33 -14.28 12.50 -3.42
N LEU A 34 -13.23 12.33 -4.22
CA LEU A 34 -12.95 11.09 -4.94
C LEU A 34 -12.06 10.17 -4.10
N ASP A 35 -12.52 8.94 -3.90
CA ASP A 35 -11.72 7.87 -3.33
C ASP A 35 -10.58 7.54 -4.28
N ARG A 36 -9.33 7.63 -3.80
CA ARG A 36 -8.13 7.35 -4.59
C ARG A 36 -7.02 6.83 -3.67
N PRO A 37 -6.25 5.81 -4.10
CA PRO A 37 -5.04 5.40 -3.40
C PRO A 37 -3.90 6.37 -3.72
N ASP A 38 -2.75 6.23 -3.05
CA ASP A 38 -1.53 6.95 -3.43
C ASP A 38 -0.99 6.45 -4.77
N LEU A 39 -0.94 5.12 -4.96
CA LEU A 39 -0.52 4.48 -6.20
C LEU A 39 -1.55 3.46 -6.69
N LEU A 40 -1.65 3.35 -8.02
CA LEU A 40 -2.31 2.25 -8.70
C LEU A 40 -1.29 1.56 -9.58
N ALA A 41 -1.16 0.24 -9.47
CA ALA A 41 -0.23 -0.52 -10.29
C ALA A 41 -0.92 -1.75 -10.89
N GLY A 42 -0.66 -2.03 -12.16
CA GLY A 42 -1.26 -3.16 -12.88
C GLY A 42 -0.22 -3.95 -13.69
N ARG A 43 -0.38 -5.28 -13.72
CA ARG A 43 0.44 -6.19 -14.52
C ARG A 43 -0.39 -7.40 -14.94
N LYS A 44 -0.57 -7.61 -16.25
CA LYS A 44 -1.27 -8.78 -16.82
C LYS A 44 -2.64 -9.08 -16.17
N GLY A 45 -3.46 -8.04 -15.96
CA GLY A 45 -4.78 -8.18 -15.32
C GLY A 45 -4.76 -8.19 -13.79
N PHE A 46 -3.61 -8.42 -13.15
CA PHE A 46 -3.46 -8.26 -11.71
C PHE A 46 -3.23 -6.79 -11.33
N ILE A 47 -4.15 -6.22 -10.56
CA ILE A 47 -4.16 -4.79 -10.21
C ILE A 47 -4.09 -4.63 -8.70
N VAL A 48 -3.19 -3.76 -8.24
CA VAL A 48 -3.05 -3.39 -6.83
C VAL A 48 -3.24 -1.88 -6.63
N ALA A 49 -3.98 -1.53 -5.59
CA ALA A 49 -4.12 -0.16 -5.11
C ALA A 49 -3.34 -0.03 -3.80
N LEU A 50 -2.51 1.00 -3.69
CA LEU A 50 -1.53 1.13 -2.62
C LEU A 50 -1.69 2.45 -1.89
N GLU A 51 -1.89 2.38 -0.58
CA GLU A 51 -1.72 3.51 0.33
C GLU A 51 -0.29 3.47 0.89
N VAL A 52 0.51 4.51 0.66
CA VAL A 52 1.94 4.55 0.98
C VAL A 52 2.15 5.23 2.32
N LYS A 53 2.78 4.52 3.26
CA LYS A 53 3.15 5.07 4.56
C LYS A 53 4.58 4.75 4.93
N THR A 54 5.24 5.70 5.57
CA THR A 54 6.57 5.46 6.11
C THR A 54 6.65 5.92 7.56
N THR A 55 7.44 5.23 8.36
CA THR A 55 7.63 5.55 9.77
C THR A 55 9.06 5.22 10.21
N SER A 56 9.58 6.00 11.15
CA SER A 56 10.83 5.69 11.86
C SER A 56 10.58 4.94 13.17
N ARG A 57 9.31 4.81 13.60
CA ARG A 57 8.87 4.09 14.80
C ARG A 57 8.52 2.65 14.45
N GLU A 58 8.34 1.80 15.45
CA GLU A 58 7.88 0.42 15.26
C GLU A 58 6.36 0.25 15.18
N THR A 59 5.63 1.35 15.36
CA THR A 59 4.17 1.37 15.24
C THR A 59 3.78 2.48 14.27
N LEU A 60 2.90 2.14 13.34
CA LEU A 60 2.22 3.04 12.43
C LEU A 60 0.76 3.15 12.85
N TYR A 61 0.26 4.38 12.90
CA TYR A 61 -1.16 4.67 13.09
C TYR A 61 -1.73 5.19 11.77
N LEU A 62 -2.90 4.71 11.42
CA LEU A 62 -3.59 5.03 10.17
C LEU A 62 -4.97 5.60 10.50
N GLY A 63 -5.36 6.66 9.80
CA GLY A 63 -6.70 7.21 9.91
C GLY A 63 -7.73 6.23 9.33
N GLU A 64 -8.93 6.22 9.92
CA GLU A 64 -10.04 5.39 9.44
C GLU A 64 -10.38 5.68 7.97
N GLU A 65 -10.48 6.97 7.63
CA GLU A 65 -10.89 7.38 6.28
C GLU A 65 -9.89 6.97 5.20
N SER A 66 -8.57 7.05 5.45
CA SER A 66 -7.57 6.61 4.46
C SER A 66 -7.73 5.12 4.09
N VAL A 67 -7.97 4.27 5.10
CA VAL A 67 -8.21 2.84 4.86
C VAL A 67 -9.56 2.63 4.18
N ALA A 68 -10.60 3.34 4.60
CA ALA A 68 -11.92 3.24 3.99
C ALA A 68 -11.91 3.67 2.51
N GLN A 69 -11.25 4.77 2.17
CA GLN A 69 -11.06 5.25 0.80
C GLN A 69 -10.34 4.21 -0.07
N LEU A 70 -9.23 3.65 0.44
CA LEU A 70 -8.50 2.60 -0.25
C LEU A 70 -9.41 1.40 -0.55
N LEU A 71 -10.18 0.93 0.43
CA LEU A 71 -11.09 -0.22 0.27
C LEU A 71 -12.24 0.08 -0.70
N ARG A 72 -12.86 1.26 -0.62
CA ARG A 72 -13.94 1.67 -1.54
C ARG A 72 -13.44 1.79 -2.97
N PHE A 73 -12.30 2.45 -3.18
CA PHE A 73 -11.67 2.56 -4.50
C PHE A 73 -11.34 1.16 -5.05
N SER A 74 -10.68 0.33 -4.25
CA SER A 74 -10.23 -1.00 -4.67
C SER A 74 -11.39 -1.88 -5.11
N ARG A 75 -12.50 -1.87 -4.34
CA ARG A 75 -13.73 -2.59 -4.70
C ARG A 75 -14.33 -2.10 -6.02
N ARG A 76 -14.38 -0.78 -6.24
CA ARG A 76 -14.95 -0.20 -7.46
C ARG A 76 -14.06 -0.43 -8.69
N PHE A 77 -12.74 -0.41 -8.50
CA PHE A 77 -11.77 -0.55 -9.58
C PHE A 77 -11.50 -2.02 -9.95
N GLY A 78 -11.69 -2.96 -9.01
CA GLY A 78 -11.24 -4.34 -9.15
C GLY A 78 -9.75 -4.49 -8.83
N ALA A 79 -9.24 -3.72 -7.85
CA ALA A 79 -7.86 -3.78 -7.41
C ALA A 79 -7.74 -4.45 -6.04
N LYS A 80 -6.59 -5.06 -5.72
CA LYS A 80 -6.28 -5.55 -4.38
C LYS A 80 -5.76 -4.40 -3.49
N PRO A 81 -6.34 -4.18 -2.30
CA PRO A 81 -5.98 -3.06 -1.44
C PRO A 81 -4.79 -3.41 -0.54
N PHE A 82 -3.67 -2.70 -0.71
CA PHE A 82 -2.47 -2.87 0.12
C PHE A 82 -2.06 -1.58 0.81
N LEU A 83 -1.65 -1.69 2.08
CA LEU A 83 -0.81 -0.70 2.72
C LEU A 83 0.65 -1.00 2.39
N ALA A 84 1.29 -0.11 1.63
CA ALA A 84 2.72 -0.18 1.38
C ALA A 84 3.45 0.58 2.48
N VAL A 85 4.10 -0.16 3.39
CA VAL A 85 4.74 0.41 4.57
C VAL A 85 6.26 0.25 4.57
N LYS A 86 6.98 1.33 4.88
CA LYS A 86 8.44 1.31 5.07
C LYS A 86 8.83 1.78 6.46
N PHE A 87 9.42 0.87 7.25
CA PHE A 87 9.99 1.13 8.57
C PHE A 87 11.48 1.55 8.42
N LYS A 88 11.74 2.85 8.30
CA LYS A 88 13.03 3.40 7.80
C LYS A 88 14.28 2.92 8.55
N ARG A 89 14.17 2.58 9.84
CA ARG A 89 15.30 2.16 10.71
C ARG A 89 15.45 0.64 10.87
N ARG A 90 14.74 -0.16 10.07
CA ARG A 90 14.65 -1.62 10.29
C ARG A 90 15.30 -2.47 9.21
N ARG A 91 15.88 -1.88 8.14
CA ARG A 91 16.56 -2.60 7.02
C ARG A 91 15.75 -3.76 6.42
N LYS A 92 14.41 -3.67 6.42
CA LYS A 92 13.51 -4.71 5.86
C LYS A 92 12.89 -4.35 4.50
N GLY A 93 13.19 -3.17 3.96
CA GLY A 93 12.58 -2.71 2.71
C GLY A 93 11.10 -2.35 2.88
N TRP A 94 10.34 -2.52 1.79
CA TRP A 94 8.89 -2.32 1.76
C TRP A 94 8.16 -3.58 2.17
N LEU A 95 7.09 -3.41 2.94
CA LEU A 95 6.14 -4.47 3.26
C LEU A 95 4.77 -4.05 2.75
N LEU A 96 4.12 -4.94 2.01
CA LEU A 96 2.77 -4.80 1.49
C LEU A 96 1.84 -5.60 2.39
N VAL A 97 1.04 -4.91 3.19
CA VAL A 97 0.08 -5.53 4.10
C VAL A 97 -1.31 -5.33 3.51
N GLU A 98 -2.04 -6.42 3.27
CA GLU A 98 -3.42 -6.32 2.80
C GLU A 98 -4.25 -5.50 3.79
N ALA A 99 -4.99 -4.51 3.26
CA ALA A 99 -5.74 -3.59 4.09
C ALA A 99 -6.96 -4.26 4.73
N GLU A 100 -7.45 -5.35 4.10
CA GLU A 100 -8.47 -6.20 4.67
C GLU A 100 -7.94 -6.92 5.92
N GLY A 101 -8.69 -6.84 7.02
CA GLY A 101 -8.30 -7.45 8.30
C GLY A 101 -7.26 -6.67 9.12
N LEU A 102 -7.05 -5.37 8.86
CA LEU A 102 -6.31 -4.52 9.79
C LEU A 102 -7.06 -4.38 11.12
N LYS A 103 -6.32 -4.42 12.24
CA LYS A 103 -6.92 -4.28 13.57
C LYS A 103 -7.36 -2.83 13.82
N ARG A 104 -8.66 -2.63 14.03
CA ARG A 104 -9.22 -1.33 14.44
C ARG A 104 -8.77 -0.95 15.83
N THR A 105 -8.69 0.35 16.04
CA THR A 105 -8.53 1.05 17.30
C THR A 105 -9.64 2.09 17.40
N GLY A 106 -9.81 2.75 18.56
CA GLY A 106 -10.89 3.72 18.74
C GLY A 106 -10.93 4.89 17.74
N LYS A 107 -9.82 5.21 17.06
CA LYS A 107 -9.73 6.35 16.12
C LYS A 107 -9.18 5.99 14.73
N GLY A 108 -9.08 4.70 14.38
CA GLY A 108 -8.47 4.25 13.12
C GLY A 108 -7.80 2.89 13.26
N PHE A 109 -6.64 2.70 12.65
CA PHE A 109 -5.95 1.41 12.64
C PHE A 109 -4.53 1.52 13.20
N LYS A 110 -4.04 0.41 13.76
CA LYS A 110 -2.66 0.28 14.24
C LYS A 110 -2.00 -0.88 13.52
N LEU A 111 -0.82 -0.63 12.97
CA LEU A 111 0.04 -1.66 12.39
C LEU A 111 1.42 -1.61 13.06
N THR A 112 1.80 -2.70 13.71
CA THR A 112 3.13 -2.84 14.32
C THR A 112 4.12 -3.43 13.32
N LEU A 113 5.41 -3.18 13.53
CA LEU A 113 6.48 -3.82 12.76
C LEU A 113 6.37 -5.34 12.83
N ARG A 114 6.12 -5.90 14.02
CA ARG A 114 5.95 -7.35 14.20
C ARG A 114 4.81 -7.90 13.35
N GLU A 115 3.67 -7.21 13.35
CA GLU A 115 2.52 -7.60 12.54
C GLU A 115 2.80 -7.47 11.04
N ALA A 116 3.42 -6.36 10.61
CA ALA A 116 3.81 -6.14 9.23
C ALA A 116 4.82 -7.20 8.74
N LEU A 117 5.77 -7.63 9.57
CA LEU A 117 6.71 -8.70 9.22
C LEU A 117 6.04 -10.08 9.14
N ARG A 118 5.00 -10.31 9.94
CA ARG A 118 4.27 -11.59 9.95
C ARG A 118 3.31 -11.74 8.78
N ARG A 119 2.63 -10.65 8.41
CA ARG A 119 1.55 -10.64 7.41
C ARG A 119 1.94 -10.04 6.07
N GLY A 120 2.97 -9.19 6.07
CA GLY A 120 3.33 -8.41 4.90
C GLY A 120 4.11 -9.21 3.88
N LEU A 121 3.88 -8.87 2.62
CA LEU A 121 4.62 -9.38 1.47
C LEU A 121 5.69 -8.38 1.06
N THR A 122 6.80 -8.84 0.49
CA THR A 122 7.69 -7.92 -0.22
C THR A 122 7.08 -7.59 -1.59
N PRO A 123 7.41 -6.46 -2.25
CA PRO A 123 6.95 -6.18 -3.61
C PRO A 123 7.28 -7.31 -4.59
N GLU A 124 8.44 -7.96 -4.45
CA GLU A 124 8.88 -9.08 -5.28
C GLU A 124 7.95 -10.30 -5.16
N ALA A 125 7.31 -10.49 -4.00
CA ALA A 125 6.37 -11.60 -3.84
C ALA A 125 5.15 -11.46 -4.77
N LEU A 126 4.77 -10.23 -5.17
CA LEU A 126 3.62 -10.00 -6.05
C LEU A 126 3.75 -10.64 -7.44
N VAL A 127 4.98 -10.94 -7.89
CA VAL A 127 5.22 -11.56 -9.20
C VAL A 127 5.45 -13.07 -9.12
N THR A 128 5.21 -13.67 -7.95
CA THR A 128 5.26 -15.13 -7.83
C THR A 128 4.00 -15.73 -8.45
N GLY A 129 4.15 -16.80 -9.25
CA GLY A 129 3.00 -17.41 -9.94
C GLY A 129 1.86 -17.83 -9.02
N LYS A 130 2.16 -18.17 -7.76
CA LYS A 130 1.14 -18.46 -6.74
C LYS A 130 0.26 -17.25 -6.43
N LEU A 131 0.86 -16.06 -6.25
CA LEU A 131 0.11 -14.86 -5.90
C LEU A 131 -0.60 -14.26 -7.11
N GLU A 132 0.00 -14.34 -8.30
CA GLU A 132 -0.69 -13.97 -9.54
C GLU A 132 -1.97 -14.80 -9.74
N ASN A 133 -1.91 -16.11 -9.51
CA ASN A 133 -3.06 -17.00 -9.67
C ASN A 133 -4.07 -16.94 -8.51
N MET A 134 -3.63 -16.60 -7.29
CA MET A 134 -4.55 -16.43 -6.15
C MET A 134 -5.44 -15.18 -6.28
N PHE A 135 -5.06 -14.24 -7.14
CA PHE A 135 -5.70 -12.94 -7.25
C PHE A 135 -6.13 -12.55 -8.67
N ALA A 136 -5.89 -13.41 -9.66
CA ALA A 136 -6.50 -13.38 -10.98
C ALA A 136 -7.90 -14.01 -10.93
#